data_AF-A0A1A2H7T2-F1
#
_entry.id   AF-A0A1A2H7T2-F1
#
_cell.length_a   1.000
_cell.length_b   1.000
_cell.length_c   1.000
_cell.angle_alpha   90.00
_cell.angle_beta   90.00
_cell.angle_gamma   90.00
#
_symmetry.space_group_name_H-M   'P 1'
#
loop_
_entity.id
_entity.type
_entity.pdbx_description
1 polymer ?
#
loop_
_entity_poly.entity_id
_entity_poly.type
_entity_poly.pdbx_seq_one_letter_code
_entity_poly.pdbx_strand_id
1 'polypeptide(L)'
;MRDRETIDSELRRIALGRRSIREQGGQPSIREVDDLLDERLGHRAPVPEPEVAAETGPRRTTGAIASSRRKGPLRRLGLLAALPLSLIAGVAAVVVISRAHNPEPAAEPAAVPPPPSSVRPSPAAPAALAPQLDIADRVLIGALKHDGVPVPSPEYVTTHGHAVCDFLSRQPDFAEAIRFVQGSTIWDSNQSASFVGGAVVSYCPQYEQASPGELQPGLQKALSDLQAVQGDLQGIRGDLQGIRDALPALPGQP
;
A
#
# COMPACT_ATOMS: atom_id res chain seq x y z
N MET A 1 32.27 18.63 -5.25
CA MET A 1 32.26 17.16 -5.07
C MET A 1 32.94 16.92 -3.72
N ARG A 2 32.24 16.37 -2.72
CA ARG A 2 32.85 16.13 -1.39
C ARG A 2 33.72 14.88 -1.45
N ASP A 3 34.88 14.94 -0.82
CA ASP A 3 35.83 13.82 -0.78
C ASP A 3 35.22 12.61 -0.07
N ARG A 4 35.52 11.41 -0.58
CA ARG A 4 34.94 10.14 -0.13
C ARG A 4 35.21 9.89 1.36
N GLU A 5 36.35 10.36 1.83
CA GLU A 5 36.82 10.28 3.21
C GLU A 5 35.99 11.16 4.15
N THR A 6 35.51 12.31 3.64
CA THR A 6 34.62 13.20 4.40
C THR A 6 33.25 12.54 4.59
N ILE A 7 32.73 11.91 3.54
CA ILE A 7 31.44 11.20 3.60
C ILE A 7 31.53 10.02 4.58
N ASP A 8 32.61 9.24 4.52
CA ASP A 8 32.78 8.09 5.41
C ASP A 8 32.93 8.50 6.88
N SER A 9 33.61 9.63 7.14
CA SER A 9 33.76 10.20 8.48
C SER A 9 32.43 10.68 9.07
N GLU A 10 31.59 11.34 8.26
CA GLU A 10 30.25 11.77 8.66
C GLU A 10 29.32 10.58 8.92
N LEU A 11 29.35 9.57 8.05
CA LEU A 11 28.56 8.34 8.21
C LEU A 11 28.95 7.60 9.49
N ARG A 12 30.24 7.52 9.81
CA ARG A 12 30.74 6.92 11.05
C ARG A 12 30.27 7.68 12.28
N ARG A 13 30.29 9.02 12.23
CA ARG A 13 29.79 9.89 13.31
C ARG A 13 28.31 9.67 13.58
N ILE A 14 27.49 9.59 12.53
CA ILE A 14 26.05 9.33 12.64
C ILE A 14 25.77 7.93 13.21
N ALA A 15 26.52 6.92 12.75
CA ALA A 15 26.37 5.54 13.24
C ALA A 15 26.72 5.41 14.72
N LEU A 16 27.71 6.17 15.21
CA LEU A 16 28.05 6.24 16.63
C LEU A 16 26.96 6.99 17.43
N GLY A 17 26.43 8.09 16.91
CA GLY A 17 25.33 8.82 17.55
C GLY A 17 24.08 7.95 17.73
N ARG A 18 23.68 7.18 16.71
CA ARG A 18 22.53 6.27 16.80
C ARG A 18 22.74 5.12 17.78
N ARG A 19 23.97 4.62 17.91
CA ARG A 19 24.32 3.61 18.92
C ARG A 19 24.25 4.18 20.33
N SER A 20 24.80 5.37 20.56
CA SER A 20 24.73 6.06 21.85
C SER A 20 23.29 6.32 22.30
N ILE A 21 22.40 6.74 21.38
CA ILE A 21 20.98 6.97 21.69
C ILE A 21 20.28 5.65 22.07
N ARG A 22 20.60 4.55 21.37
CA ARG A 22 20.07 3.22 21.68
C ARG A 22 20.58 2.68 23.02
N GLU A 23 21.85 2.91 23.33
CA GLU A 23 22.50 2.48 24.58
C GLU A 23 22.01 3.28 25.80
N GLN A 24 21.67 4.56 25.61
CA GLN A 24 21.06 5.40 26.65
C GLN A 24 19.56 5.11 26.87
N GLY A 25 18.96 4.19 26.10
CA GLY A 25 17.56 3.77 26.28
C GLY A 25 16.52 4.87 26.11
N GLY A 26 16.92 6.06 25.63
CA GLY A 26 16.06 7.20 25.45
C GLY A 26 15.40 7.15 24.08
N GLN A 27 14.18 6.61 24.00
CA GLN A 27 13.27 7.09 22.96
C GLN A 27 12.98 8.56 23.26
N PRO A 28 13.09 9.47 22.28
CA PRO A 28 12.57 10.83 22.48
C PRO A 28 11.12 10.67 22.90
N SER A 29 10.76 11.32 24.00
CA SER A 29 9.40 11.19 24.50
C SER A 29 8.45 11.66 23.38
N ILE A 30 7.27 11.06 23.27
CA ILE A 30 6.29 11.41 22.23
C ILE A 30 6.07 12.94 22.16
N ARG A 31 6.17 13.64 23.30
CA ARG A 31 6.12 15.10 23.38
C ARG A 31 7.28 15.81 22.70
N GLU A 32 8.49 15.30 22.84
CA GLU A 32 9.69 15.85 22.21
C GLU A 32 9.67 15.65 20.69
N VAL A 33 9.06 14.55 20.23
CA VAL A 33 8.82 14.32 18.80
C VAL A 33 7.75 15.26 18.26
N ASP A 34 6.66 15.47 19.01
CA ASP A 34 5.60 16.44 18.66
C ASP A 34 6.14 17.88 18.63
N ASP A 35 6.98 18.27 19.59
CA ASP A 35 7.60 19.61 19.63
C ASP A 35 8.53 19.85 18.42
N LEU A 36 9.32 18.84 18.03
CA LEU A 36 10.19 18.92 16.84
C LEU A 36 9.40 18.94 15.53
N LEU A 37 8.23 18.30 15.50
CA LEU A 37 7.30 18.35 14.37
C LEU A 37 6.64 19.73 14.27
N ASP A 38 6.22 20.33 15.39
CA ASP A 38 5.65 21.68 15.43
C ASP A 38 6.66 22.76 15.03
N GLU A 39 7.94 22.60 15.42
CA GLU A 39 9.03 23.49 15.00
C GLU A 39 9.32 23.38 13.49
N ARG A 40 9.25 22.18 12.91
CA ARG A 40 9.39 21.99 11.45
C ARG A 40 8.17 22.43 10.65
N LEU A 41 6.98 22.38 11.25
CA LEU A 41 5.71 22.82 10.64
C LEU A 41 5.49 24.34 10.79
N GLY A 42 6.46 25.07 11.36
CA GLY A 42 6.46 26.54 11.43
C GLY A 42 5.44 27.11 12.40
N HIS A 43 4.83 26.30 13.25
CA HIS A 43 3.85 26.75 14.24
C HIS A 43 4.56 27.03 15.57
N ARG A 44 5.38 28.08 15.58
CA ARG A 44 5.89 28.62 16.85
C ARG A 44 4.74 29.28 17.60
N ALA A 45 4.15 28.57 18.55
CA ALA A 45 3.38 29.21 19.60
C ALA A 45 4.34 30.10 20.43
N PRO A 46 4.00 31.38 20.68
CA PRO A 46 4.88 32.27 21.44
C PRO A 46 5.00 31.78 22.88
N VAL A 47 6.24 31.53 23.31
CA VAL A 47 6.61 31.36 24.72
C VAL A 47 6.34 32.68 25.43
N PRO A 48 5.52 32.73 26.49
CA PRO A 48 5.51 33.87 27.39
C PRO A 48 6.71 33.75 28.34
N GLU A 49 7.61 34.73 28.29
CA GLU A 49 8.65 34.94 29.28
C GLU A 49 8.07 35.33 30.65
N PRO A 50 8.75 35.03 31.77
CA PRO A 50 8.23 35.29 33.10
C PRO A 50 8.43 36.74 33.56
N GLU A 51 7.38 37.24 34.22
CA GLU A 51 7.30 38.33 35.23
C GLU A 51 8.00 39.68 34.98
N VAL A 52 7.17 40.74 34.92
CA VAL A 52 7.24 41.82 35.92
C VAL A 52 5.83 42.30 36.27
N ALA A 53 5.56 42.38 37.57
CA ALA A 53 4.33 42.76 38.23
C ALA A 53 3.80 44.17 37.92
N ALA A 54 2.48 44.35 38.01
CA ALA A 54 1.86 45.40 38.83
C ALA A 54 0.33 45.22 38.91
N GLU A 55 -0.18 45.42 40.12
CA GLU A 55 -1.55 45.31 40.60
C GLU A 55 -2.54 46.24 39.87
N THR A 56 -3.83 45.85 39.84
CA THR A 56 -4.98 46.57 40.44
C THR A 56 -6.27 45.77 40.12
N GLY A 57 -6.97 45.26 41.14
CA GLY A 57 -8.29 44.61 41.00
C GLY A 57 -9.43 45.63 40.85
N PRO A 58 -10.72 45.29 41.13
CA PRO A 58 -11.35 43.98 41.32
C PRO A 58 -12.65 43.83 40.48
N ARG A 59 -13.34 42.68 40.59
CA ARG A 59 -14.81 42.52 40.81
C ARG A 59 -15.49 41.42 39.96
N ARG A 60 -15.95 40.38 40.69
CA ARG A 60 -17.16 39.52 40.53
C ARG A 60 -17.37 38.89 39.13
N THR A 61 -17.59 37.58 38.98
CA THR A 61 -18.66 36.77 39.58
C THR A 61 -18.40 35.28 39.31
N THR A 62 -18.83 34.47 40.26
CA THR A 62 -19.14 33.03 40.19
C THR A 62 -19.82 32.61 38.89
N GLY A 63 -19.41 31.50 38.28
CA GLY A 63 -20.09 30.95 37.10
C GLY A 63 -19.56 29.60 36.65
N ALA A 64 -20.21 28.55 37.17
CA ALA A 64 -20.19 27.14 36.80
C ALA A 64 -19.52 26.70 35.47
N ILE A 65 -18.71 25.66 35.59
CA ILE A 65 -18.30 24.76 34.50
C ILE A 65 -19.56 24.08 33.93
N ALA A 66 -19.94 24.43 32.71
CA ALA A 66 -20.98 23.73 31.96
C ALA A 66 -20.37 23.01 30.75
N SER A 67 -20.23 21.70 30.87
CA SER A 67 -19.92 20.79 29.76
C SER A 67 -21.11 20.72 28.80
N SER A 68 -20.96 21.27 27.59
CA SER A 68 -21.97 21.15 26.53
C SER A 68 -21.98 19.72 25.98
N ARG A 69 -22.95 18.94 26.46
CA ARG A 69 -23.29 17.57 26.05
C ARG A 69 -24.26 17.64 24.88
N ARG A 70 -23.80 17.51 23.63
CA ARG A 70 -24.70 17.38 22.47
C ARG A 70 -25.24 15.95 22.37
N LYS A 71 -26.52 15.78 22.70
CA LYS A 71 -27.33 14.58 22.44
C LYS A 71 -27.78 14.60 20.98
N GLY A 72 -27.32 13.65 20.18
CA GLY A 72 -27.92 13.32 18.87
C GLY A 72 -28.87 12.13 19.01
N PRO A 73 -30.05 12.14 18.36
CA PRO A 73 -31.04 11.08 18.52
C PRO A 73 -30.69 9.81 17.73
N LEU A 74 -30.71 8.67 18.44
CA LEU A 74 -30.79 7.32 17.88
C LEU A 74 -32.08 7.18 17.05
N ARG A 75 -31.98 7.07 15.73
CA ARG A 75 -33.05 6.53 14.91
C ARG A 75 -32.89 5.02 14.80
N ARG A 76 -33.79 4.30 15.46
CA ARG A 76 -34.11 2.90 15.21
C ARG A 76 -34.99 2.80 13.96
N LEU A 77 -34.50 2.11 12.94
CA LEU A 77 -35.25 1.39 11.90
C LEU A 77 -34.34 0.18 11.61
N GLY A 78 -34.74 -1.08 11.64
CA GLY A 78 -36.03 -1.72 11.45
C GLY A 78 -35.68 -3.00 10.69
N LEU A 79 -35.58 -4.12 11.41
CA LEU A 79 -35.27 -5.45 10.88
C LEU A 79 -36.49 -5.96 10.11
N LEU A 80 -36.45 -6.03 8.78
CA LEU A 80 -37.35 -6.85 7.98
C LEU A 80 -36.67 -7.31 6.68
N ALA A 81 -36.94 -8.58 6.35
CA ALA A 81 -36.78 -9.27 5.08
C ALA A 81 -35.39 -9.84 4.73
N ALA A 82 -35.21 -11.09 5.15
CA ALA A 82 -34.46 -12.09 4.41
C ALA A 82 -34.99 -12.20 2.96
N LEU A 83 -34.09 -12.16 1.98
CA LEU A 83 -34.32 -12.59 0.60
C LEU A 83 -33.00 -13.18 0.06
N PRO A 84 -32.99 -14.45 -0.42
CA PRO A 84 -31.79 -15.12 -0.89
C PRO A 84 -31.39 -14.60 -2.28
N LEU A 85 -30.18 -14.03 -2.40
CA LEU A 85 -29.54 -13.77 -3.71
C LEU A 85 -28.95 -15.08 -4.27
N SER A 86 -29.84 -16.01 -4.58
CA SER A 86 -29.58 -17.17 -5.43
C SER A 86 -30.23 -16.91 -6.79
N LEU A 87 -29.49 -16.33 -7.75
CA LEU A 87 -29.65 -16.50 -9.21
C LEU A 87 -28.87 -15.42 -9.98
N ILE A 88 -27.54 -15.56 -10.16
CA ILE A 88 -26.86 -15.20 -11.41
C ILE A 88 -25.67 -16.17 -11.59
N ALA A 89 -25.99 -17.43 -11.82
CA ALA A 89 -25.08 -18.39 -12.43
C ALA A 89 -25.71 -18.83 -13.74
N GLY A 90 -25.02 -18.56 -14.86
CA GLY A 90 -25.20 -19.29 -16.11
C GLY A 90 -26.08 -18.66 -17.19
N VAL A 91 -25.72 -17.50 -17.75
CA VAL A 91 -25.93 -17.21 -19.19
C VAL A 91 -24.85 -16.24 -19.70
N ALA A 92 -23.65 -16.75 -20.00
CA ALA A 92 -22.72 -16.12 -20.96
C ALA A 92 -21.63 -17.08 -21.48
N ALA A 93 -21.89 -18.40 -21.46
CA ALA A 93 -20.90 -19.43 -21.84
C ALA A 93 -21.14 -20.07 -23.22
N VAL A 94 -21.95 -19.49 -24.12
CA VAL A 94 -22.38 -20.21 -25.35
C VAL A 94 -22.20 -19.43 -26.68
N VAL A 95 -21.44 -18.34 -26.76
CA VAL A 95 -21.27 -17.62 -28.07
C VAL A 95 -19.83 -17.46 -28.60
N VAL A 96 -18.81 -18.07 -27.98
CA VAL A 96 -17.42 -17.95 -28.51
C VAL A 96 -16.84 -19.25 -29.10
N ILE A 97 -17.57 -20.37 -29.10
CA ILE A 97 -17.06 -21.62 -29.69
C ILE A 97 -17.35 -21.78 -31.20
N SER A 98 -18.16 -20.92 -31.82
CA SER A 98 -18.59 -21.12 -33.23
C SER A 98 -18.07 -20.09 -34.24
N ARG A 99 -16.81 -19.67 -34.15
CA ARG A 99 -16.17 -18.89 -35.23
C ARG A 99 -14.80 -19.38 -35.72
N ALA A 100 -14.36 -20.55 -35.25
CA ALA A 100 -13.05 -21.11 -35.62
C ALA A 100 -13.11 -22.31 -36.61
N HIS A 101 -14.22 -22.51 -37.34
CA HIS A 101 -14.34 -23.61 -38.33
C HIS A 101 -14.81 -23.13 -39.70
N ASN A 102 -14.10 -22.17 -40.30
CA ASN A 102 -14.08 -22.05 -41.76
C ASN A 102 -12.66 -22.36 -42.24
N PRO A 103 -12.38 -23.58 -42.73
CA PRO A 103 -11.24 -23.80 -43.59
C PRO A 103 -11.50 -23.10 -44.94
N GLU A 104 -10.61 -22.18 -45.28
CA GLU A 104 -10.51 -21.54 -46.59
C GLU A 104 -10.28 -22.60 -47.67
N PRO A 105 -11.10 -22.69 -48.74
CA PRO A 105 -10.78 -23.52 -49.88
C PRO A 105 -9.72 -22.82 -50.73
N ALA A 106 -8.55 -23.45 -50.82
CA ALA A 106 -7.56 -23.15 -51.84
C ALA A 106 -8.13 -23.46 -53.23
N ALA A 107 -8.12 -22.47 -54.13
CA ALA A 107 -8.31 -22.65 -55.56
C ALA A 107 -7.29 -21.80 -56.34
N GLU A 108 -6.24 -22.50 -56.79
CA GLU A 108 -5.48 -22.43 -58.04
C GLU A 108 -5.23 -21.10 -58.81
N PRO A 109 -4.00 -20.84 -59.28
CA PRO A 109 -3.63 -19.63 -60.03
C PRO A 109 -4.04 -19.72 -61.51
N ALA A 110 -4.69 -18.67 -62.03
CA ALA A 110 -4.93 -18.51 -63.46
C ALA A 110 -4.44 -17.14 -63.97
N ALA A 111 -3.80 -17.24 -65.14
CA ALA A 111 -3.05 -16.26 -65.91
C ALA A 111 -3.60 -14.83 -66.05
N VAL A 112 -2.65 -13.89 -66.10
CA VAL A 112 -2.75 -12.45 -66.39
C VAL A 112 -3.12 -12.19 -67.87
N PRO A 113 -3.81 -11.06 -68.16
CA PRO A 113 -3.33 -10.14 -69.21
C PRO A 113 -3.16 -8.69 -68.70
N PRO A 114 -2.17 -7.91 -69.16
CA PRO A 114 -1.95 -6.51 -68.71
C PRO A 114 -2.75 -5.52 -69.58
N PRO A 115 -3.18 -4.34 -69.06
CA PRO A 115 -2.43 -3.08 -69.23
C PRO A 115 -2.76 -1.99 -68.15
N PRO A 116 -2.41 -0.70 -68.33
CA PRO A 116 -1.12 -0.07 -68.63
C PRO A 116 -0.50 0.61 -67.38
N SER A 117 0.75 1.04 -67.51
CA SER A 117 1.55 1.79 -66.53
C SER A 117 0.79 2.85 -65.75
N SER A 118 0.45 2.56 -64.50
CA SER A 118 0.22 3.55 -63.46
C SER A 118 1.56 3.90 -62.82
N VAL A 119 1.92 5.17 -62.90
CA VAL A 119 3.06 5.76 -62.20
C VAL A 119 2.99 5.35 -60.74
N ARG A 120 3.97 4.56 -60.29
CA ARG A 120 4.12 4.15 -58.90
C ARG A 120 4.27 5.43 -58.07
N PRO A 121 3.35 5.79 -57.16
CA PRO A 121 3.60 6.88 -56.24
C PRO A 121 4.86 6.54 -55.45
N SER A 122 5.74 7.53 -55.35
CA SER A 122 6.98 7.44 -54.57
C SER A 122 6.68 6.87 -53.19
N PRO A 123 7.49 5.94 -52.64
CA PRO A 123 7.31 5.47 -51.27
C PRO A 123 7.34 6.67 -50.34
N ALA A 124 6.20 6.96 -49.69
CA ALA A 124 6.18 7.92 -48.60
C ALA A 124 7.20 7.46 -47.56
N ALA A 125 8.01 8.39 -47.07
CA ALA A 125 8.92 8.15 -45.96
C ALA A 125 8.13 7.50 -44.82
N PRO A 126 8.72 6.51 -44.09
CA PRO A 126 8.06 5.91 -42.94
C PRO A 126 7.62 7.04 -42.00
N ALA A 127 6.31 7.18 -41.79
CA ALA A 127 5.81 8.02 -40.73
C ALA A 127 6.52 7.58 -39.45
N ALA A 128 7.13 8.53 -38.74
CA ALA A 128 7.73 8.29 -37.44
C ALA A 128 6.70 7.49 -36.62
N LEU A 129 7.05 6.25 -36.26
CA LEU A 129 6.20 5.44 -35.39
C LEU A 129 5.93 6.28 -34.15
N ALA A 130 4.67 6.70 -33.96
CA ALA A 130 4.22 7.06 -32.64
C ALA A 130 4.63 5.92 -31.69
N PRO A 131 5.04 6.19 -30.44
CA PRO A 131 5.44 5.14 -29.51
C PRO A 131 4.33 4.09 -29.46
N GLN A 132 4.58 2.94 -30.07
CA GLN A 132 3.63 1.83 -30.04
C GLN A 132 3.75 1.28 -28.63
N LEU A 133 2.84 1.75 -27.77
CA LEU A 133 2.77 1.34 -26.38
C LEU A 133 2.63 -0.19 -26.35
N ASP A 134 3.52 -0.85 -25.61
CA ASP A 134 3.58 -2.32 -25.59
C ASP A 134 2.29 -2.91 -24.99
N ILE A 135 2.01 -4.18 -25.26
CA ILE A 135 0.87 -4.89 -24.67
C ILE A 135 0.96 -4.84 -23.13
N ALA A 136 2.15 -5.06 -22.56
CA ALA A 136 2.36 -4.99 -21.12
C ALA A 136 2.04 -3.59 -20.57
N ASP A 137 2.52 -2.55 -21.24
CA ASP A 137 2.26 -1.15 -20.87
C ASP A 137 0.78 -0.81 -20.89
N ARG A 138 0.05 -1.22 -21.95
CA ARG A 138 -1.39 -0.97 -22.06
C ARG A 138 -2.19 -1.67 -20.97
N VAL A 139 -1.82 -2.92 -20.66
CA VAL A 139 -2.48 -3.69 -19.60
C VAL A 139 -2.22 -3.05 -18.25
N LEU A 140 -0.96 -2.70 -17.94
CA LEU A 140 -0.59 -2.04 -16.69
C LEU A 140 -1.30 -0.69 -16.54
N ILE A 141 -1.23 0.17 -17.56
CA ILE A 141 -1.90 1.48 -17.54
C ILE A 141 -3.42 1.32 -17.38
N GLY A 142 -4.00 0.30 -18.01
CA GLY A 142 -5.42 -0.04 -17.84
C GLY A 142 -5.76 -0.41 -16.40
N ALA A 143 -4.95 -1.28 -15.78
CA ALA A 143 -5.12 -1.69 -14.38
C ALA A 143 -4.96 -0.51 -13.41
N LEU A 144 -3.92 0.31 -13.59
CA LEU A 144 -3.67 1.50 -12.76
C LEU A 144 -4.86 2.47 -12.80
N LYS A 145 -5.41 2.73 -13.99
CA LYS A 145 -6.60 3.59 -14.13
C LYS A 145 -7.84 2.98 -13.48
N HIS A 146 -8.00 1.66 -13.56
CA HIS A 146 -9.09 0.96 -12.89
C HIS A 146 -8.99 1.10 -11.36
N ASP A 147 -7.78 1.01 -10.82
CA ASP A 147 -7.50 1.12 -9.38
C ASP A 147 -7.45 2.59 -8.89
N GLY A 148 -7.75 3.56 -9.74
CA GLY A 148 -7.75 4.97 -9.40
C GLY A 148 -6.36 5.59 -9.23
N VAL A 149 -5.31 4.92 -9.72
CA VAL A 149 -3.94 5.43 -9.71
C VAL A 149 -3.78 6.47 -10.84
N PRO A 150 -3.37 7.72 -10.54
CA PRO A 150 -3.21 8.75 -11.56
C PRO A 150 -2.07 8.39 -12.50
N VAL A 151 -2.32 8.39 -13.82
CA VAL A 151 -1.30 8.09 -14.85
C VAL A 151 -1.01 9.36 -15.64
N PRO A 152 0.08 10.11 -15.35
CA PRO A 152 0.40 11.37 -16.04
C PRO A 152 0.70 11.15 -17.52
N SER A 153 1.49 10.12 -17.82
CA SER A 153 1.78 9.70 -19.19
C SER A 153 2.14 8.21 -19.23
N PRO A 154 2.07 7.57 -20.41
CA PRO A 154 2.54 6.21 -20.58
C PRO A 154 4.03 6.06 -20.24
N GLU A 155 4.87 6.99 -20.65
CA GLU A 155 6.32 7.00 -20.40
C GLU A 155 6.64 7.09 -18.90
N TYR A 156 5.81 7.81 -18.15
CA TYR A 156 5.93 7.88 -16.69
C TYR A 156 5.77 6.50 -16.05
N VAL A 157 4.81 5.70 -16.53
CA VAL A 157 4.55 4.33 -16.04
C VAL A 157 5.67 3.40 -16.44
N THR A 158 6.11 3.39 -17.70
CA THR A 158 7.20 2.51 -18.16
C THR A 158 8.52 2.83 -17.46
N THR A 159 8.87 4.11 -17.34
CA THR A 159 10.12 4.53 -16.69
C THR A 159 10.18 4.07 -15.24
N HIS A 160 9.12 4.30 -14.47
CA HIS A 160 9.07 3.87 -13.07
C HIS A 160 8.93 2.34 -12.95
N GLY A 161 8.29 1.68 -13.93
CA GLY A 161 8.12 0.23 -13.94
C GLY A 161 9.46 -0.48 -14.10
N HIS A 162 10.29 0.00 -15.03
CA HIS A 162 11.67 -0.46 -15.16
C HIS A 162 12.52 -0.12 -13.94
N ALA A 163 12.33 1.07 -13.34
CA ALA A 163 13.04 1.45 -12.11
C ALA A 163 12.72 0.52 -10.92
N VAL A 164 11.49 0.02 -10.82
CA VAL A 164 11.10 -1.01 -9.83
C VAL A 164 11.87 -2.31 -10.08
N CYS A 165 11.93 -2.77 -11.33
CA CYS A 165 12.66 -3.98 -11.66
C CYS A 165 14.18 -3.84 -11.42
N ASP A 166 14.75 -2.67 -11.72
CA ASP A 166 16.13 -2.34 -11.41
C ASP A 166 16.36 -2.30 -9.89
N PHE A 167 15.42 -1.77 -9.12
CA PHE A 167 15.49 -1.77 -7.66
C PHE A 167 15.52 -3.21 -7.12
N LEU A 168 14.57 -4.04 -7.56
CA LEU A 168 14.44 -5.43 -7.11
C LEU A 168 15.64 -6.29 -7.50
N SER A 169 16.32 -5.98 -8.62
CA SER A 169 17.56 -6.66 -9.00
C SER A 169 18.71 -6.44 -8.02
N ARG A 170 18.71 -5.31 -7.30
CA ARG A 170 19.72 -4.99 -6.30
C ARG A 170 19.29 -5.45 -4.91
N GLN A 171 18.01 -5.30 -4.60
CA GLN A 171 17.42 -5.61 -3.30
C GLN A 171 16.01 -6.18 -3.51
N PRO A 172 15.79 -7.50 -3.34
CA PRO A 172 14.49 -8.12 -3.55
C PRO A 172 13.56 -7.90 -2.35
N ASP A 173 13.38 -6.64 -1.94
CA ASP A 173 12.48 -6.22 -0.86
C ASP A 173 11.35 -5.37 -1.45
N PHE A 174 10.14 -5.95 -1.45
CA PHE A 174 8.95 -5.30 -1.98
C PHE A 174 8.49 -4.09 -1.15
N ALA A 175 8.63 -4.13 0.17
CA ALA A 175 8.23 -3.02 1.03
C ALA A 175 9.15 -1.81 0.83
N GLU A 176 10.43 -2.05 0.58
CA GLU A 176 11.37 -0.99 0.20
C GLU A 176 11.14 -0.50 -1.24
N ALA A 177 10.78 -1.39 -2.18
CA ALA A 177 10.40 -0.98 -3.54
C ALA A 177 9.17 -0.05 -3.55
N ILE A 178 8.16 -0.31 -2.71
CA ILE A 178 7.00 0.56 -2.53
C ILE A 178 7.43 1.93 -1.99
N ARG A 179 8.30 1.96 -0.98
CA ARG A 179 8.83 3.22 -0.43
C ARG A 179 9.67 3.99 -1.45
N PHE A 180 10.44 3.29 -2.28
CA PHE A 180 11.18 3.87 -3.39
C PHE A 180 10.25 4.55 -4.40
N VAL A 181 9.17 3.88 -4.82
CA VAL A 181 8.18 4.45 -5.73
C VAL A 181 7.45 5.63 -5.09
N GLN A 182 7.04 5.51 -3.83
CA GLN A 182 6.37 6.59 -3.10
C GLN A 182 7.26 7.85 -3.00
N GLY A 183 8.57 7.67 -2.82
CA GLY A 183 9.51 8.79 -2.74
C GLY A 183 9.93 9.39 -4.09
N SER A 184 9.67 8.69 -5.20
CA SER A 184 10.08 9.10 -6.56
C SER A 184 8.92 9.49 -7.47
N THR A 185 7.67 9.24 -7.04
CA THR A 185 6.46 9.48 -7.84
C THR A 185 5.47 10.41 -7.15
N ILE A 186 4.38 10.74 -7.87
CA ILE A 186 3.23 11.46 -7.31
C ILE A 186 2.28 10.56 -6.52
N TRP A 187 2.56 9.26 -6.45
CA TRP A 187 1.66 8.26 -5.87
C TRP A 187 1.78 8.17 -4.36
N ASP A 188 0.63 8.03 -3.70
CA ASP A 188 0.59 7.71 -2.27
C ASP A 188 1.02 6.26 -2.01
N SER A 189 1.04 5.85 -0.74
CA SER A 189 1.47 4.50 -0.34
C SER A 189 0.64 3.38 -0.98
N ASN A 190 -0.67 3.55 -1.10
CA ASN A 190 -1.55 2.51 -1.66
C ASN A 190 -1.40 2.46 -3.19
N GLN A 191 -1.36 3.62 -3.84
CA GLN A 191 -1.13 3.74 -5.27
C GLN A 191 0.25 3.18 -5.67
N SER A 192 1.27 3.43 -4.86
CA SER A 192 2.62 2.89 -5.05
C SER A 192 2.63 1.37 -4.91
N ALA A 193 1.86 0.81 -3.98
CA ALA A 193 1.73 -0.65 -3.83
C ALA A 193 1.06 -1.29 -5.05
N SER A 194 -0.07 -0.74 -5.52
CA SER A 194 -0.72 -1.19 -6.75
C SER A 194 0.22 -1.11 -7.95
N PHE A 195 0.97 -0.01 -8.05
CA PHE A 195 1.94 0.17 -9.13
C PHE A 195 3.08 -0.84 -9.08
N VAL A 196 3.72 -1.04 -7.93
CA VAL A 196 4.82 -2.01 -7.78
C VAL A 196 4.35 -3.41 -8.13
N GLY A 197 3.17 -3.83 -7.65
CA GLY A 197 2.59 -5.12 -8.00
C GLY A 197 2.38 -5.27 -9.51
N GLY A 198 1.76 -4.26 -10.14
CA GLY A 198 1.55 -4.26 -11.59
C GLY A 198 2.85 -4.24 -12.40
N ALA A 199 3.86 -3.50 -11.96
CA ALA A 199 5.17 -3.43 -12.62
C ALA A 199 5.92 -4.77 -12.53
N VAL A 200 5.84 -5.46 -11.39
CA VAL A 200 6.46 -6.78 -11.24
C VAL A 200 5.82 -7.82 -12.16
N VAL A 201 4.49 -7.88 -12.21
CA VAL A 201 3.78 -8.79 -13.12
C VAL A 201 4.08 -8.48 -14.59
N SER A 202 4.20 -7.19 -14.94
CA SER A 202 4.34 -6.73 -16.33
C SER A 202 5.78 -6.79 -16.85
N TYR A 203 6.77 -6.44 -16.03
CA TYR A 203 8.14 -6.17 -16.48
C TYR A 203 9.21 -7.07 -15.85
N CYS A 204 8.96 -7.64 -14.68
CA CYS A 204 9.93 -8.48 -13.98
C CYS A 204 9.28 -9.64 -13.20
N PRO A 205 8.63 -10.58 -13.92
CA PRO A 205 7.88 -11.67 -13.31
C PRO A 205 8.77 -12.63 -12.48
N GLN A 206 10.09 -12.60 -12.66
CA GLN A 206 11.02 -13.33 -11.81
C GLN A 206 10.93 -12.94 -10.32
N TYR A 207 10.51 -11.71 -10.02
CA TYR A 207 10.31 -11.25 -8.64
C TYR A 207 8.87 -11.47 -8.16
N GLU A 208 7.95 -11.86 -9.05
CA GLU A 208 6.58 -12.20 -8.65
C GLU A 208 6.58 -13.40 -7.70
N GLN A 209 7.48 -14.36 -7.86
CA GLN A 209 7.55 -15.50 -6.92
C GLN A 209 8.07 -15.13 -5.53
N ALA A 210 8.74 -13.99 -5.39
CA ALA A 210 9.10 -13.42 -4.09
C ALA A 210 7.93 -12.60 -3.47
N SER A 211 7.01 -12.06 -4.27
CA SER A 211 6.09 -11.00 -3.80
C SER A 211 4.78 -11.43 -3.12
N PRO A 212 4.13 -12.56 -3.45
CA PRO A 212 3.01 -13.10 -2.65
C PRO A 212 3.36 -14.41 -1.96
N GLY A 213 4.45 -15.05 -2.39
CA GLY A 213 4.92 -16.35 -1.89
C GLY A 213 5.50 -16.29 -0.48
N GLU A 214 5.98 -15.14 0.00
CA GLU A 214 6.49 -14.99 1.38
C GLU A 214 5.39 -14.62 2.40
N LEU A 215 4.28 -14.03 1.96
CA LEU A 215 3.12 -13.77 2.80
C LEU A 215 2.39 -15.07 3.19
N GLN A 216 2.43 -16.10 2.34
CA GLN A 216 1.81 -17.39 2.63
C GLN A 216 2.47 -18.08 3.85
N PRO A 217 3.77 -18.40 3.84
CA PRO A 217 4.44 -19.02 4.98
C PRO A 217 4.31 -18.21 6.27
N GLY A 218 4.42 -16.88 6.18
CA GLY A 218 4.24 -15.98 7.32
C GLY A 218 2.81 -16.01 7.88
N LEU A 219 1.80 -16.03 7.01
CA LEU A 219 0.39 -16.12 7.38
C LEU A 219 0.04 -17.50 7.96
N GLN A 220 0.53 -18.59 7.35
CA GLN A 220 0.35 -19.94 7.88
C GLN A 220 0.98 -20.08 9.27
N LYS A 221 2.17 -19.52 9.46
CA LYS A 221 2.84 -19.49 10.77
C LYS A 221 2.04 -18.67 11.78
N ALA A 222 1.61 -17.46 11.43
CA ALA A 222 0.82 -16.61 12.32
C ALA A 222 -0.52 -17.26 12.71
N LEU A 223 -1.18 -17.95 11.78
CA LEU A 223 -2.40 -18.71 12.07
C LEU A 223 -2.12 -19.91 12.99
N SER A 224 -1.00 -20.61 12.80
CA SER A 224 -0.58 -21.72 13.67
C SER A 224 -0.23 -21.23 15.08
N ASP A 225 0.48 -20.11 15.18
CA ASP A 225 0.84 -19.48 16.46
C ASP A 225 -0.42 -19.02 17.22
N LEU A 226 -1.41 -18.46 16.53
CA LEU A 226 -2.70 -18.09 17.13
C LEU A 226 -3.47 -19.32 17.66
N GLN A 227 -3.44 -20.44 16.93
CA GLN A 227 -4.05 -21.70 17.39
C GLN A 227 -3.33 -22.26 18.61
N ALA A 228 -1.99 -22.18 18.65
CA ALA A 228 -1.19 -22.59 19.81
C ALA A 228 -1.54 -21.76 21.05
N VAL A 229 -1.57 -20.42 20.94
CA VAL A 229 -1.98 -19.53 22.03
C VAL A 229 -3.40 -19.83 22.51
N GLN A 230 -4.32 -20.14 21.59
CA GLN A 230 -5.68 -20.52 21.96
C GLN A 230 -5.74 -21.85 22.73
N GLY A 231 -4.88 -22.81 22.41
CA GLY A 231 -4.70 -24.04 23.17
C GLY A 231 -4.14 -23.77 24.57
N ASP A 232 -3.10 -22.95 24.68
CA ASP A 232 -2.48 -22.60 25.96
C ASP A 232 -3.49 -21.91 26.90
N LEU A 233 -4.31 -20.99 26.37
CA LEU A 233 -5.35 -20.33 27.15
C LEU A 233 -6.42 -21.30 27.66
N GLN A 234 -6.73 -22.35 26.91
CA GLN A 234 -7.65 -23.40 27.35
C GLN A 234 -7.02 -24.28 28.44
N GLY A 235 -5.73 -24.61 28.30
CA GLY A 235 -4.96 -25.33 29.31
C GLY A 235 -4.91 -24.57 30.63
N ILE A 236 -4.52 -23.29 30.60
CA ILE A 236 -4.50 -22.43 31.78
C ILE A 236 -5.87 -22.34 32.45
N ARG A 237 -6.96 -22.25 31.66
CA ARG A 237 -8.32 -22.25 32.22
C ARG A 237 -8.65 -23.57 32.92
N GLY A 238 -8.22 -24.70 32.37
CA GLY A 238 -8.36 -26.02 33.01
C GLY A 238 -7.57 -26.11 34.30
N ASP A 239 -6.32 -25.66 34.31
CA ASP A 239 -5.47 -25.65 35.50
C ASP A 239 -6.05 -24.78 36.61
N LEU A 240 -6.57 -23.60 36.27
CA LEU A 240 -7.24 -22.72 37.22
C LEU A 240 -8.51 -23.36 37.82
N GLN A 241 -9.26 -24.14 37.04
CA GLN A 241 -10.39 -24.91 37.55
C GLN A 241 -9.92 -26.05 38.49
N GLY A 242 -8.88 -26.79 38.08
CA GLY A 242 -8.28 -27.83 38.91
C GLY A 242 -7.77 -27.31 40.25
N ILE A 243 -7.10 -26.15 40.26
CA ILE A 243 -6.66 -25.49 41.51
C ILE A 243 -7.87 -25.08 42.36
N ARG A 244 -8.92 -24.51 41.74
CA ARG A 244 -10.14 -24.11 42.46
C ARG A 244 -10.82 -25.31 43.12
N ASP A 245 -10.87 -26.44 42.44
CA ASP A 245 -11.55 -27.64 42.91
C ASP A 245 -10.68 -28.45 43.89
N ALA A 246 -9.35 -28.33 43.80
CA ALA A 246 -8.38 -28.93 44.72
C ALA A 246 -8.13 -28.09 45.99
N LEU A 247 -8.54 -26.81 46.00
CA LEU A 247 -8.56 -26.00 47.21
C LEU A 247 -9.68 -26.53 48.12
N PRO A 248 -9.36 -27.11 49.29
CA PRO A 248 -10.39 -27.51 50.24
C PRO A 248 -11.17 -26.26 50.65
N ALA A 249 -12.50 -26.37 50.74
CA ALA A 249 -13.34 -25.33 51.30
C ALA A 249 -12.77 -24.96 52.68
N LEU A 250 -12.21 -23.75 52.81
CA LEU A 250 -11.72 -23.26 54.09
C LEU A 250 -12.89 -23.33 55.08
N PRO A 251 -12.76 -24.03 56.22
CA PRO A 251 -13.82 -24.13 57.19
C PRO A 251 -14.01 -22.76 57.84
N GLY A 252 -15.01 -22.02 57.38
CA GLY A 252 -15.35 -20.71 57.92
C GLY A 252 -15.88 -19.75 56.86
N GLN A 253 -17.08 -19.99 56.37
CA GLN A 253 -17.94 -18.93 55.87
C GLN A 253 -19.35 -19.16 56.45
N PRO A 254 -19.98 -18.13 57.07
CA PRO A 254 -21.33 -18.20 57.63
C PRO A 254 -22.40 -18.33 56.54
#